data_AF-A0A0B7FMV6-F1
#
_entry.id   AF-A0A0B7FMV6-F1
#
_cell.length_a   1.000
_cell.length_b   1.000
_cell.length_c   1.000
_cell.angle_alpha   90.00
_cell.angle_beta   90.00
_cell.angle_gamma   90.00
#
_symmetry.space_group_name_H-M   'P 1'
#
loop_
_entity.id
_entity.type
_entity.pdbx_description
1 polymer ?
#
loop_
_entity_poly.entity_id
_entity_poly.type
_entity_poly.pdbx_seq_one_letter_code
_entity_poly.pdbx_strand_id
1 'polypeptide(L)'
;MDRHQVARNSDVVRLSDRVRIHPEPGELSPQPNQPWIYESHTLTMINALVNRPNHVRERQVLVQSSSKPVYLRLPRSKLYLGSYLALFTVGMIGTTGGLYSLIRGKPSA
;
A
#
# COMPACT_ATOMS: atom_id res chain seq x y z
N MET A 1 -18.49 -22.64 40.82
CA MET A 1 -17.69 -22.39 39.60
C MET A 1 -17.97 -23.52 38.62
N ASP A 2 -18.53 -23.18 37.47
CA ASP A 2 -19.18 -24.10 36.53
C ASP A 2 -18.15 -24.77 35.59
N ARG A 3 -18.15 -26.12 35.52
CA ARG A 3 -17.17 -26.91 34.73
C ARG A 3 -17.27 -26.63 33.22
N HIS A 4 -18.40 -26.10 32.75
CA HIS A 4 -18.61 -25.72 31.36
C HIS A 4 -17.92 -24.41 30.95
N GLN A 5 -17.51 -23.58 31.92
CA GLN A 5 -16.72 -22.36 31.67
C GLN A 5 -15.23 -22.67 31.45
N VAL A 6 -14.71 -23.70 32.14
CA VAL A 6 -13.28 -24.07 32.09
C VAL A 6 -12.89 -24.66 30.73
N ALA A 7 -13.76 -25.49 30.12
CA ALA A 7 -13.50 -26.09 28.81
C ALA A 7 -13.46 -25.05 27.67
N ARG A 8 -14.33 -24.04 27.70
CA ARG A 8 -14.32 -22.96 26.70
C ARG A 8 -13.03 -22.13 26.75
N ASN A 9 -12.49 -21.88 27.93
CA ASN A 9 -11.25 -21.13 28.07
C ASN A 9 -10.01 -21.95 27.62
N SER A 10 -10.00 -23.27 27.82
CA SER A 10 -8.87 -24.10 27.37
C SER A 10 -8.78 -24.22 25.84
N ASP A 11 -9.90 -24.18 25.13
CA ASP A 11 -9.92 -24.26 23.66
C ASP A 11 -9.47 -22.95 23.01
N VAL A 12 -9.81 -21.79 23.61
CA VAL A 12 -9.34 -20.48 23.15
C VAL A 12 -7.81 -20.33 23.34
N VAL A 13 -7.26 -20.84 24.45
CA VAL A 13 -5.81 -20.84 24.72
C VAL A 13 -5.06 -21.75 23.74
N ARG A 14 -5.63 -22.90 23.36
CA ARG A 14 -5.01 -23.79 22.34
C ARG A 14 -5.05 -23.22 20.92
N LEU A 15 -6.06 -22.41 20.59
CA LEU A 15 -6.15 -21.77 19.27
C LEU A 15 -5.17 -20.61 19.12
N SER A 16 -4.79 -19.92 20.20
CA SER A 16 -3.75 -18.88 20.18
C SER A 16 -2.32 -19.42 19.97
N ASP A 17 -2.06 -20.70 20.23
CA ASP A 17 -0.73 -21.30 20.06
C ASP A 17 -0.45 -21.79 18.63
N ARG A 18 -1.47 -21.96 17.78
CA ARG A 18 -1.30 -22.48 16.41
C ARG A 18 -1.09 -21.43 15.32
N VAL A 19 -1.11 -20.14 15.64
CA VAL A 19 -0.79 -19.07 14.68
C VAL A 19 0.33 -18.20 15.27
N ARG A 20 1.47 -18.84 15.53
CA ARG A 20 2.73 -18.14 15.78
C ARG A 20 3.65 -18.39 14.59
N ILE A 21 3.43 -17.66 13.49
CA ILE A 21 4.43 -17.55 12.42
C ILE A 21 5.47 -16.54 12.90
N HIS A 22 6.31 -16.96 13.83
CA HIS A 22 7.55 -16.27 14.17
C HIS A 22 8.69 -17.23 13.80
N PRO A 23 9.57 -16.89 12.84
CA PRO A 23 10.80 -17.67 12.66
C PRO A 23 11.66 -17.55 13.92
N GLU A 24 12.19 -18.68 14.38
CA GLU A 24 13.10 -18.81 15.52
C GLU A 24 14.32 -17.87 15.37
N PRO A 25 14.63 -17.01 16.36
CA PRO A 25 15.74 -16.06 16.28
C PRO A 25 17.07 -16.72 16.68
N GLY A 26 17.48 -17.77 15.96
CA GLY A 26 18.66 -18.56 16.35
C GLY A 26 19.47 -19.22 15.24
N GLU A 27 19.03 -19.23 13.98
CA GLU A 27 19.68 -20.05 12.93
C GLU A 27 20.55 -19.25 11.94
N LEU A 28 21.21 -18.19 12.42
CA LEU A 28 22.20 -17.41 11.65
C LEU A 28 23.43 -17.10 12.52
N SER A 29 24.06 -18.13 13.08
CA SER A 29 25.45 -18.02 13.53
C SER A 29 26.37 -18.07 12.29
N PRO A 30 27.23 -17.08 12.04
CA PRO A 30 28.18 -17.17 10.93
C PRO A 30 29.19 -18.29 11.18
N GLN A 31 29.41 -19.15 10.18
CA GLN A 31 30.44 -20.20 10.27
C GLN A 31 31.84 -19.57 10.40
N PRO A 32 32.69 -20.06 11.32
CA PRO A 32 33.91 -19.37 11.78
C PRO A 32 35.10 -19.38 10.79
N ASN A 33 34.92 -19.77 9.52
CA ASN A 33 36.02 -19.96 8.58
C ASN A 33 35.80 -19.35 7.18
N GLN A 34 35.16 -18.19 7.09
CA GLN A 34 35.07 -17.45 5.82
C GLN A 34 35.73 -16.07 5.99
N PRO A 35 36.90 -15.80 5.38
CA PRO A 35 37.40 -14.44 5.29
C PRO A 35 36.51 -13.68 4.31
N TRP A 36 35.58 -12.91 4.84
CA TRP A 36 34.71 -12.06 4.04
C TRP A 36 35.51 -10.93 3.40
N ILE A 37 35.96 -11.14 2.17
CA ILE A 37 36.32 -10.04 1.27
C ILE A 37 35.01 -9.44 0.76
N TYR A 38 34.42 -8.53 1.54
CA TYR A 38 33.40 -7.62 1.03
C TYR A 38 34.09 -6.33 0.64
N GLU A 39 34.54 -6.25 -0.61
CA GLU A 39 34.95 -4.98 -1.20
C GLU A 39 33.69 -4.13 -1.42
N SER A 40 33.36 -3.32 -0.42
CA SER A 40 32.06 -2.66 -0.24
C SER A 40 31.98 -1.31 -0.96
N HIS A 41 32.10 -1.30 -2.29
CA HIS A 41 32.03 -0.04 -3.06
C HIS A 41 30.92 0.02 -4.12
N THR A 42 30.24 -1.10 -4.44
CA THR A 42 29.31 -1.15 -5.58
C THR A 42 27.84 -1.45 -5.24
N LEU A 43 27.50 -1.83 -3.99
CA LEU A 43 26.15 -2.27 -3.61
C LEU A 43 25.30 -1.24 -2.85
N THR A 44 25.76 0.00 -2.68
CA THR A 44 24.99 1.01 -1.92
C THR A 44 23.81 1.57 -2.71
N MET A 45 23.99 1.79 -4.03
CA MET A 45 22.97 2.38 -4.89
C MET A 45 21.81 1.43 -5.19
N ILE A 46 22.08 0.15 -5.46
CA ILE A 46 21.03 -0.86 -5.72
C ILE A 46 20.25 -1.17 -4.43
N ASN A 47 20.93 -1.21 -3.28
CA ASN A 47 20.28 -1.47 -2.00
C ASN A 47 19.24 -0.39 -1.65
N ALA A 48 19.51 0.89 -1.94
CA ALA A 48 18.53 1.96 -1.76
C ALA A 48 17.27 1.84 -2.64
N LEU A 49 17.38 1.19 -3.81
CA LEU A 49 16.26 0.99 -4.73
C LEU A 49 15.40 -0.22 -4.34
N VAL A 50 16.05 -1.31 -3.90
CA VAL A 50 15.42 -2.58 -3.56
C VAL A 50 14.90 -2.60 -2.12
N ASN A 51 15.63 -1.99 -1.19
CA ASN A 51 15.36 -2.03 0.24
C ASN A 51 14.64 -0.75 0.70
N ARG A 52 13.45 -0.54 0.16
CA ARG A 52 12.61 0.61 0.55
C ARG A 52 12.04 0.40 1.96
N PRO A 53 12.01 1.43 2.82
CA PRO A 53 11.39 1.30 4.13
C PRO A 53 9.90 0.93 4.00
N ASN A 54 9.45 0.00 4.83
CA ASN A 54 8.06 -0.44 4.85
C ASN A 54 7.19 0.58 5.61
N HIS A 55 6.28 1.25 4.88
CA HIS A 55 5.34 2.22 5.45
C HIS A 55 3.89 1.72 5.44
N VAL A 56 3.65 0.40 5.35
CA VAL A 56 2.29 -0.15 5.24
C VAL A 56 1.47 0.14 6.48
N ARG A 57 2.02 -0.06 7.69
CA ARG A 57 1.31 0.20 8.95
C ARG A 57 0.91 1.66 9.10
N GLU A 58 1.80 2.58 8.76
CA GLU A 58 1.53 4.02 8.80
C GLU A 58 0.37 4.40 7.86
N ARG A 59 0.37 3.85 6.64
CA ARG A 59 -0.71 4.06 5.68
C ARG A 59 -2.03 3.45 6.15
N GLN A 60 -2.01 2.28 6.78
CA GLN A 60 -3.21 1.66 7.35
C GLN A 60 -3.83 2.55 8.43
N VAL A 61 -3.01 3.03 9.39
CA VAL A 61 -3.48 3.95 10.44
C VAL A 61 -4.02 5.24 9.81
N LEU A 62 -3.33 5.82 8.83
CA LEU A 62 -3.77 7.03 8.14
C LEU A 62 -5.13 6.86 7.44
N VAL A 63 -5.33 5.75 6.72
CA VAL A 63 -6.55 5.48 5.96
C VAL A 63 -7.71 5.06 6.87
N GLN A 64 -7.44 4.30 7.94
CA GLN A 64 -8.47 3.81 8.86
C GLN A 64 -8.90 4.86 9.88
N SER A 65 -8.02 5.81 10.24
CA SER A 65 -8.36 6.91 11.15
C SER A 65 -9.25 7.99 10.52
N SER A 66 -9.40 8.00 9.19
CA SER A 66 -10.15 9.04 8.49
C SER A 66 -11.56 8.58 8.09
N SER A 67 -12.57 9.38 8.47
CA SER A 67 -13.96 9.23 8.02
C SER A 67 -14.22 9.78 6.61
N LYS A 68 -13.21 10.39 5.97
CA LYS A 68 -13.33 10.93 4.61
C LYS A 68 -13.68 9.80 3.61
N PRO A 69 -14.33 10.12 2.48
CA PRO A 69 -14.49 9.19 1.38
C PRO A 69 -13.14 8.62 0.95
N VAL A 70 -13.10 7.34 0.52
CA VAL A 70 -11.86 6.61 0.22
C VAL A 70 -10.93 7.36 -0.74
N TYR A 71 -11.50 7.98 -1.79
CA TYR A 71 -10.78 8.77 -2.78
C TYR A 71 -10.22 10.12 -2.26
N LEU A 72 -10.50 10.48 -1.00
CA LEU A 72 -10.02 11.69 -0.32
C LEU A 72 -9.18 11.42 0.94
N ARG A 73 -8.90 10.15 1.27
CA ARG A 73 -8.22 9.79 2.54
C ARG A 73 -6.73 10.10 2.54
N LEU A 74 -6.07 10.06 1.38
CA LEU A 74 -4.63 10.31 1.30
C LEU A 74 -4.31 11.81 1.20
N PRO A 75 -3.18 12.29 1.74
CA PRO A 75 -2.83 13.71 1.74
C PRO A 75 -2.71 14.32 0.34
N ARG A 76 -2.25 13.55 -0.65
CA ARG A 76 -2.13 14.00 -2.05
C ARG A 76 -3.36 13.73 -2.91
N SER A 77 -4.41 13.11 -2.37
CA SER A 77 -5.56 12.67 -3.17
C SER A 77 -6.32 13.84 -3.81
N LYS A 78 -6.37 15.00 -3.15
CA LYS A 78 -6.99 16.21 -3.69
C LYS A 78 -6.32 16.70 -4.98
N LEU A 79 -5.00 16.60 -5.06
CA LEU A 79 -4.25 17.01 -6.25
C LEU A 79 -4.59 16.10 -7.43
N TYR A 80 -4.59 14.78 -7.21
CA TYR A 80 -4.92 13.81 -8.26
C TYR A 80 -6.37 13.90 -8.72
N LEU A 81 -7.32 14.04 -7.79
CA LEU A 81 -8.73 14.17 -8.14
C LEU A 81 -8.99 15.50 -8.87
N GLY A 82 -8.38 16.59 -8.40
CA GLY A 82 -8.52 17.91 -9.03
C GLY A 82 -7.99 17.92 -10.46
N SER A 83 -6.78 17.39 -10.69
CA SER A 83 -6.22 17.31 -12.03
C SER A 83 -7.02 16.40 -12.96
N TYR A 84 -7.47 15.24 -12.45
CA TYR A 84 -8.36 14.34 -13.20
C TYR A 84 -9.64 15.04 -13.63
N LEU A 85 -10.34 15.70 -12.71
CA LEU A 85 -11.60 16.38 -12.99
C LEU A 85 -11.41 17.56 -13.97
N ALA A 86 -10.30 18.28 -13.88
CA ALA A 86 -9.98 19.36 -14.80
C ALA A 86 -9.82 18.84 -16.24
N LEU A 87 -8.98 17.82 -16.43
CA LEU A 87 -8.77 17.21 -17.75
C LEU A 87 -10.06 16.59 -18.29
N PHE A 88 -10.80 15.89 -17.44
CA PHE A 88 -12.08 15.31 -17.81
C PHE A 88 -13.08 16.37 -18.28
N THR A 89 -13.22 17.46 -17.54
CA THR A 89 -14.16 18.55 -17.88
C THR A 89 -13.77 19.21 -19.21
N VAL A 90 -12.49 19.52 -19.41
CA VAL A 90 -11.98 20.06 -20.67
C VAL A 90 -12.28 19.09 -21.83
N GLY A 91 -12.03 17.80 -21.63
CA GLY A 91 -12.36 16.76 -22.60
C GLY A 91 -13.86 16.74 -22.95
N MET A 92 -14.74 16.73 -21.94
CA MET A 92 -16.20 16.69 -22.15
C MET A 92 -16.74 17.94 -22.86
N ILE A 93 -16.20 19.12 -22.55
CA ILE A 93 -16.54 20.36 -23.27
C ILE A 93 -16.09 20.26 -24.72
N GLY A 94 -14.87 19.77 -24.97
CA GLY A 94 -14.35 19.54 -26.31
C GLY A 94 -15.21 18.56 -27.11
N THR A 95 -15.57 17.41 -26.53
CA THR A 95 -16.45 16.42 -27.16
C THR A 95 -17.83 17.00 -27.47
N THR A 96 -18.43 17.72 -26.52
CA THR A 96 -19.76 18.33 -26.70
C THR A 96 -19.73 19.42 -27.78
N GLY A 97 -18.69 20.27 -27.78
CA GLY A 97 -18.49 21.30 -28.80
C GLY A 97 -18.21 20.72 -30.19
N GLY A 98 -17.46 19.61 -30.26
CA GLY A 98 -17.23 18.85 -31.49
C GLY A 98 -18.52 18.25 -32.04
N LEU A 99 -19.33 17.62 -31.18
CA LEU A 99 -20.64 17.08 -31.55
C LEU A 99 -21.58 18.18 -32.05
N TYR A 100 -21.63 19.31 -31.36
CA TYR A 100 -22.42 20.47 -31.78
C TYR A 100 -21.99 21.00 -33.16
N SER A 101 -20.69 21.07 -33.40
CA SER A 101 -20.14 21.50 -34.70
C SER A 101 -20.46 20.51 -35.82
N LEU A 102 -20.45 19.20 -35.51
CA LEU A 102 -20.82 18.14 -36.44
C LEU A 102 -22.31 18.22 -36.83
N ILE A 103 -23.20 18.43 -35.87
CA ILE A 103 -24.65 18.59 -36.13
C ILE A 103 -24.92 19.82 -37.01
N ARG A 104 -24.18 20.92 -36.80
CA ARG A 104 -24.30 22.13 -37.62
C ARG A 104 -23.54 22.08 -38.95
N GLY A 105 -22.86 20.96 -39.25
CA GLY A 105 -22.10 20.79 -40.48
C GLY A 105 -20.92 21.76 -40.62
N LYS A 106 -20.39 22.31 -39.52
CA LYS A 106 -19.27 23.25 -39.59
C LYS A 106 -17.98 22.47 -39.88
N PRO A 107 -17.25 22.79 -40.97
CA PRO A 107 -16.02 22.08 -41.29
C PRO A 107 -15.00 22.23 -40.16
N SER A 108 -14.36 21.13 -39.80
CA SER A 108 -13.15 21.14 -38.96
C SER A 108 -12.08 21.91 -39.73
N ALA A 109 -11.48 22.91 -39.09
CA ALA A 109 -10.35 23.65 -39.67
C ALA A 109 -9.14 22.72 -39.90
#